data_AF-A0A7W2TLQ4-F1
#
_entry.id   AF-A0A7W2TLQ4-F1
#
_cell.length_a   1.000
_cell.length_b   1.000
_cell.length_c   1.000
_cell.angle_alpha   90.00
_cell.angle_beta   90.00
_cell.angle_gamma   90.00
#
_symmetry.space_group_name_H-M   'P 1'
#
loop_
_entity.id
_entity.type
_entity.pdbx_description
1 polymer ?
#
loop_
_entity_poly.entity_id
_entity_poly.type
_entity_poly.pdbx_seq_one_letter_code
_entity_poly.pdbx_strand_id
1 'polypeptide(L)' 'MQLRNALKELQKQGLQILDTHQGFSRHVIEVAGQAPAHLPVITETKNGQTRQVRPAKLHGQIVMFIEG' A
#
# COMPACT_ATOMS: atom_id res chain seq x y z
N MET A 1 14.40 9.50 -4.02
CA MET A 1 15.11 8.35 -3.40
C MET A 1 14.20 7.46 -2.56
N GLN A 2 13.38 8.02 -1.67
CA GLN A 2 12.56 7.25 -0.72
C GLN A 2 11.55 6.28 -1.37
N LEU A 3 10.86 6.69 -2.45
CA LEU A 3 9.93 5.82 -3.19
C LEU A 3 10.61 4.56 -3.74
N ARG A 4 11.74 4.72 -4.43
CA ARG A 4 12.48 3.58 -5.02
C ARG A 4 12.91 2.56 -3.96
N ASN A 5 13.28 3.04 -2.77
CA ASN A 5 13.65 2.17 -1.65
C ASN A 5 12.42 1.41 -1.11
N ALA A 6 11.27 2.07 -0.97
CA ALA A 6 10.01 1.41 -0.62
C ALA A 6 9.65 0.31 -1.61
N LEU A 7 9.65 0.60 -2.92
CA LEU A 7 9.30 -0.40 -3.94
C LEU A 7 10.23 -1.61 -3.91
N LYS A 8 11.55 -1.40 -3.79
CA LYS A 8 12.52 -2.49 -3.68
C LYS A 8 12.29 -3.37 -2.46
N GLU A 9 11.98 -2.78 -1.32
CA GLU A 9 11.76 -3.53 -0.09
C GLU A 9 10.46 -4.34 -0.14
N LEU A 10 9.39 -3.76 -0.66
CA LEU A 10 8.11 -4.46 -0.88
C LEU A 10 8.30 -5.65 -1.84
N GLN A 11 9.01 -5.45 -2.95
CA GLN A 11 9.33 -6.53 -3.90
C GLN A 11 10.21 -7.62 -3.26
N LYS A 12 11.19 -7.24 -2.43
CA LYS A 12 12.04 -8.19 -1.70
C LYS A 12 11.23 -9.05 -0.72
N GLN A 13 10.15 -8.50 -0.15
CA GLN A 13 9.21 -9.22 0.71
C GLN A 13 8.21 -10.08 -0.09
N GLY A 14 8.30 -10.10 -1.42
CA GLY A 14 7.40 -10.87 -2.28
C GLY A 14 6.03 -10.23 -2.48
N LEU A 15 5.86 -8.96 -2.09
CA LEU A 15 4.60 -8.23 -2.27
C LEU A 15 4.48 -7.77 -3.73
N GLN A 16 3.32 -8.02 -4.32
CA GLN A 16 3.00 -7.56 -5.67
C GLN A 16 2.53 -6.12 -5.61
N ILE A 17 3.26 -5.20 -6.26
CA ILE A 17 2.83 -3.82 -6.42
C ILE A 17 1.74 -3.78 -7.50
N LEU A 18 0.55 -3.29 -7.13
CA LEU A 18 -0.59 -3.16 -8.03
C LEU A 18 -0.62 -1.79 -8.70
N ASP A 19 -0.36 -0.73 -7.92
CA ASP A 19 -0.42 0.66 -8.38
C ASP A 19 0.51 1.54 -7.54
N THR A 20 0.93 2.67 -8.08
CA THR A 20 1.67 3.70 -7.34
C THR A 20 1.28 5.06 -7.87
N HIS A 21 0.76 5.91 -6.98
CA HIS A 21 0.32 7.24 -7.37
C HIS A 21 0.73 8.30 -6.33
N GLN A 22 0.76 9.55 -6.78
CA GLN A 22 1.08 10.68 -5.92
C GLN A 22 -0.15 11.04 -5.06
N GLY A 23 -0.02 10.89 -3.74
CA GLY A 23 -0.96 11.47 -2.79
C GLY A 23 -0.60 12.91 -2.44
N PHE A 24 -1.32 13.50 -1.48
CA PHE A 24 -1.19 14.93 -1.14
C PHE A 24 0.25 15.35 -0.78
N SER A 25 0.94 14.56 0.04
CA SER A 25 2.32 14.85 0.48
C SER A 25 3.29 13.68 0.32
N ARG A 26 2.77 12.50 -0.05
CA ARG A 26 3.50 11.22 -0.07
C ARG A 26 2.99 10.40 -1.24
N HIS A 27 3.81 9.48 -1.74
CA HIS A 27 3.30 8.47 -2.66
C HIS A 27 2.48 7.45 -1.88
N VAL A 28 1.44 6.96 -2.54
CA VAL A 28 0.63 5.83 -2.11
C VAL A 28 1.01 4.65 -3.00
N ILE A 29 1.37 3.54 -2.38
CA ILE A 29 1.77 2.31 -3.05
C ILE A 29 0.71 1.27 -2.71
N GLU A 30 -0.01 0.79 -3.71
CA GLU A 30 -1.00 -0.27 -3.55
C GLU A 30 -0.31 -1.61 -3.76
N VAL A 31 -0.47 -2.53 -2.81
CA VAL A 31 0.12 -3.86 -2.88
C VAL A 31 -0.94 -4.93 -2.66
N ALA A 32 -0.84 -6.01 -3.43
CA ALA A 32 -1.51 -7.27 -3.14
C ALA A 32 -0.63 -8.10 -2.22
N GLY A 33 -1.19 -8.50 -1.08
CA GLY A 33 -0.50 -9.33 -0.11
C GLY A 33 -1.16 -9.25 1.26
N GLN A 34 -0.81 -10.21 2.11
CA GLN A 34 -1.32 -10.26 3.47
C GLN A 34 -0.67 -9.15 4.30
N ALA A 35 -1.48 -8.21 4.79
CA ALA A 35 -0.96 -7.18 5.68
C ALA A 35 -0.68 -7.77 7.07
N PRO A 36 0.22 -7.17 7.85
CA PRO A 36 0.34 -7.49 9.26
C PRO A 36 -1.00 -7.36 9.99
N ALA A 37 -1.39 -8.39 10.75
CA ALA A 37 -2.72 -8.49 11.36
C ALA A 37 -3.07 -7.35 12.35
N HIS A 38 -2.05 -6.70 12.91
CA HIS A 38 -2.19 -5.59 13.86
C HIS A 38 -2.51 -4.24 13.18
N LEU A 39 -2.45 -4.16 11.85
CA LEU A 39 -2.78 -2.91 11.15
C LEU A 39 -4.29 -2.69 11.13
N PRO A 40 -4.76 -1.44 11.27
CA PRO A 40 -6.18 -1.13 11.20
C PRO A 40 -6.73 -1.47 9.82
N VAL A 41 -7.93 -2.03 9.78
CA VAL A 41 -8.69 -2.18 8.54
C VAL A 41 -9.47 -0.89 8.32
N ILE A 42 -9.33 -0.32 7.13
CA ILE A 42 -10.18 0.77 6.67
C ILE A 42 -10.93 0.34 5.41
N THR A 43 -12.13 0.89 5.25
CA THR A 43 -12.95 0.70 4.06
C THR A 43 -12.76 1.91 3.16
N GLU A 44 -12.39 1.69 1.91
CA GLU A 44 -12.32 2.75 0.91
C GLU A 44 -13.11 2.42 -0.35
N THR A 45 -13.56 3.44 -1.06
CA THR A 45 -14.24 3.30 -2.35
C THR A 45 -13.32 3.84 -3.44
N LYS A 46 -12.85 2.96 -4.34
CA LYS A 46 -12.06 3.33 -5.53
C LYS A 46 -12.78 2.81 -6.76
N ASN A 47 -12.99 3.66 -7.76
CA ASN A 47 -13.67 3.32 -9.02
C ASN A 47 -15.06 2.67 -8.82
N GLY A 48 -15.81 3.12 -7.80
CA GLY A 48 -17.14 2.58 -7.47
C GLY A 48 -17.11 1.22 -6.77
N GLN A 49 -15.94 0.64 -6.51
CA GLN A 49 -15.79 -0.58 -5.73
C GLN A 49 -15.35 -0.25 -4.31
N THR A 50 -16.08 -0.83 -3.35
CA THR A 50 -15.71 -0.78 -1.93
C THR A 50 -14.74 -1.91 -1.65
N ARG A 51 -13.55 -1.58 -1.13
CA ARG A 51 -12.51 -2.54 -0.76
C ARG A 51 -12.02 -2.28 0.66
N GLN A 52 -11.61 -3.36 1.34
CA GLN A 52 -10.91 -3.26 2.61
C GLN A 52 -9.42 -3.14 2.34
N VAL A 53 -8.80 -2.20 3.03
CA VAL A 53 -7.36 -1.98 2.93
C VAL A 53 -6.76 -1.80 4.31
N ARG A 54 -5.50 -2.19 4.45
CA ARG A 54 -4.72 -1.95 5.66
C ARG A 54 -3.57 -1.01 5.33
N PRO A 55 -3.56 0.23 5.85
CA PRO A 55 -2.50 1.18 5.58
C PRO A 55 -1.28 0.95 6.48
N ALA A 56 -0.10 1.11 5.92
CA ALA A 56 1.18 1.14 6.62
C ALA A 56 2.07 2.29 6.12
N LYS A 57 3.20 2.51 6.79
CA LYS A 57 4.23 3.47 6.34
C LYS A 57 5.53 2.74 6.07
N LEU A 58 6.15 3.04 4.94
CA LEU A 58 7.46 2.49 4.56
C LEU A 58 8.29 3.56 3.85
N HIS A 59 9.50 3.84 4.34
CA HIS A 59 10.38 4.91 3.83
C HIS A 59 9.64 6.24 3.61
N GLY A 60 8.76 6.60 4.56
CA GLY A 60 7.96 7.82 4.48
C GLY A 60 6.81 7.79 3.47
N GLN A 61 6.64 6.73 2.68
CA GLN A 61 5.50 6.52 1.78
C GLN A 61 4.36 5.80 2.49
N ILE A 62 3.17 5.86 1.91
CA ILE A 62 2.00 5.11 2.36
C ILE A 62 1.95 3.81 1.56
N VAL A 63 1.78 2.68 2.25
CA VAL A 63 1.56 1.37 1.64
C VAL A 63 0.14 0.95 1.97
N MET A 64 -0.66 0.63 0.97
CA MET A 64 -2.04 0.17 1.10
C MET A 64 -2.08 -1.31 0.72
N PHE A 65 -2.23 -2.17 1.73
CA PHE A 65 -2.45 -3.59 1.49
C PHE A 65 -3.90 -3.80 1.10
N ILE A 66 -4.12 -4.25 -0.12
CA ILE A 66 -5.46 -4.57 -0.63
C ILE A 66 -5.71 -6.05 -0.35
N GLU A 67 -6.63 -6.32 0.57
CA GLU A 67 -7.10 -7.66 0.89
C GLU A 67 -8.25 -7.98 -0.08
N GLY A 68 -8.07 -9.02 -0.89
CA GLY A 68 -9.07 -9.51 -1.85
C GLY A 68 -9.96 -10.61 -1.27
#